data_AF-A0A4P9YLV0-F1
#
_entry.id   AF-A0A4P9YLV0-F1
#
_cell.length_a   1.000
_cell.length_b   1.000
_cell.length_c   1.000
_cell.angle_alpha   90.00
_cell.angle_beta   90.00
_cell.angle_gamma   90.00
#
_symmetry.space_group_name_H-M   'P 1'
#
loop_
_entity.id
_entity.type
_entity.pdbx_description
1 polymer ?
#
loop_
_entity_poly.entity_id
_entity_poly.type
_entity_poly.pdbx_seq_one_letter_code
_entity_poly.pdbx_strand_id
1 'polypeptide(L)'
;MTQSLTKGRVVSMDCKRMSELKEIRQEVLKDSKTFHLMFPRHLGFAPAIAHCYHFANWITPAPYQRRYNTHFFIAITKDPHIRPLPDESEISSAFFATPDEILTQFQEKTIKLFPPQFYLIKEISKYYNIHDLVKQIQTSQVEPVTPEIEKIESKYTIYLPGDFKHSSSNGNENITLRRMILDGSPMDNSFTNIELIEENMNKPKL
;
A
#
# COMPACT_ATOMS: atom_id res chain seq x y z
N MET A 1 -31.82 3.68 11.33
CA MET A 1 -31.15 4.26 12.52
C MET A 1 -29.73 4.59 12.11
N THR A 2 -29.48 5.87 11.81
CA THR A 2 -28.19 6.36 11.33
C THR A 2 -27.24 6.47 12.52
N GLN A 3 -26.28 5.56 12.64
CA GLN A 3 -25.23 5.70 13.65
C GLN A 3 -24.50 7.02 13.42
N SER A 4 -24.52 7.86 14.45
CA SER A 4 -23.79 9.12 14.50
C SER A 4 -22.31 8.83 14.25
N LEU A 5 -21.79 9.32 13.11
CA LEU A 5 -20.35 9.45 12.89
C LEU A 5 -19.79 10.26 14.07
N THR A 6 -19.10 9.58 14.99
CA THR A 6 -18.44 10.23 16.11
C THR A 6 -17.60 11.39 15.58
N LYS A 7 -17.83 12.59 16.10
CA LYS A 7 -17.08 13.81 15.77
C LYS A 7 -15.61 13.65 16.21
N GLY A 8 -14.82 12.89 15.46
CA GLY A 8 -13.38 12.82 15.62
C GLY A 8 -12.79 14.19 15.34
N ARG A 9 -11.91 14.67 16.23
CA ARG A 9 -11.10 15.86 16.00
C ARG A 9 -9.69 15.42 15.65
N VAL A 10 -9.07 16.09 14.69
CA VAL A 10 -7.63 15.99 14.49
C VAL A 10 -6.96 16.51 15.76
N VAL A 11 -6.08 15.73 16.35
CA VAL A 11 -5.24 16.17 17.46
C VAL A 11 -3.86 16.45 16.89
N SER A 12 -3.52 17.74 16.75
CA SER A 12 -2.15 18.14 16.45
C SER A 12 -1.25 17.75 17.62
N MET A 13 -0.12 17.14 17.30
CA MET A 13 0.92 16.79 18.26
C MET A 13 2.02 17.86 18.20
N ASP A 14 1.79 18.98 18.87
CA ASP A 14 2.70 20.13 18.85
C ASP A 14 4.07 19.79 19.48
N CYS A 15 5.08 20.62 19.18
CA CYS A 15 6.49 20.43 19.56
C CYS A 15 6.72 20.10 21.06
N LYS A 16 5.86 20.63 21.95
CA LYS A 16 5.92 20.38 23.41
C LYS A 16 5.71 18.91 23.80
N ARG A 17 5.09 18.11 22.94
CA ARG A 17 4.86 16.66 23.15
C ARG A 17 5.87 15.77 22.43
N MET A 18 6.86 16.33 21.72
CA MET A 18 7.80 15.50 20.95
C MET A 18 8.70 14.62 21.81
N SER A 19 9.13 15.10 22.98
CA SER A 19 9.90 14.28 23.94
C SER A 19 9.04 13.15 24.51
N GLU A 20 7.82 13.46 24.92
CA GLU A 20 6.83 12.49 25.39
C GLU A 20 6.52 11.42 24.33
N LEU A 21 6.36 11.82 23.06
CA LEU A 21 6.15 10.88 21.95
C LEU A 21 7.36 9.99 21.66
N LYS A 22 8.58 10.50 21.84
CA LYS A 22 9.79 9.67 21.73
C LYS A 22 9.81 8.61 22.83
N GLU A 23 9.48 8.96 24.06
CA GLU A 23 9.39 8.02 25.18
C GLU A 23 8.31 6.96 24.95
N ILE A 24 7.10 7.38 24.58
CA ILE A 24 5.99 6.47 24.23
C ILE A 24 6.40 5.53 23.08
N ARG A 25 7.06 6.05 22.04
CA ARG A 25 7.54 5.23 20.93
C ARG A 25 8.53 4.17 21.40
N GLN A 26 9.48 4.52 22.27
CA GLN A 26 10.44 3.56 22.80
C GLN A 26 9.78 2.48 23.65
N GLU A 27 8.75 2.82 24.43
CA GLU A 27 7.96 1.84 25.18
C GLU A 27 7.26 0.84 24.24
N VAL A 28 6.63 1.34 23.18
CA VAL A 28 5.96 0.52 22.16
C VAL A 28 6.95 -0.37 21.40
N LEU A 29 8.12 0.15 21.02
CA LEU A 29 9.15 -0.63 20.34
C LEU A 29 9.71 -1.74 21.23
N LYS A 30 9.80 -1.51 22.54
CA LYS A 30 10.27 -2.50 23.51
C LYS A 30 9.21 -3.57 23.82
N ASP A 31 7.95 -3.19 23.94
CA ASP A 31 6.83 -4.10 24.12
C ASP A 31 5.61 -3.59 23.34
N SER A 32 5.34 -4.22 22.19
CA SER A 32 4.25 -3.83 21.30
C SER A 32 2.85 -3.96 21.95
N LYS A 33 2.72 -4.74 23.03
CA LYS A 33 1.46 -4.83 23.79
C LYS A 33 1.08 -3.50 24.43
N THR A 34 2.03 -2.59 24.66
CA THR A 34 1.78 -1.28 25.26
C THR A 34 1.10 -0.29 24.31
N PHE A 35 1.08 -0.57 23.00
CA PHE A 35 0.51 0.35 21.99
C PHE A 35 -0.93 0.76 22.30
N HIS A 36 -1.80 -0.17 22.67
CA HIS A 36 -3.19 0.18 22.98
C HIS A 36 -3.33 0.94 24.32
N LEU A 37 -2.36 0.79 25.22
CA LEU A 37 -2.34 1.45 26.54
C LEU A 37 -1.89 2.91 26.43
N MET A 38 -1.14 3.28 25.38
CA MET A 38 -0.65 4.65 25.23
C MET A 38 -1.77 5.67 25.07
N PHE A 39 -2.87 5.26 24.43
CA PHE A 39 -4.05 6.08 24.17
C PHE A 39 -4.71 6.58 25.47
N PRO A 40 -5.15 5.71 26.40
CA PRO A 40 -5.72 6.16 27.66
C PRO A 40 -4.68 6.72 28.64
N ARG A 41 -3.41 6.26 28.61
CA ARG A 41 -2.39 6.66 29.60
C ARG A 41 -1.75 8.01 29.33
N HIS A 42 -1.45 8.31 28.06
CA HIS A 42 -0.65 9.48 27.71
C HIS A 42 -1.39 10.46 26.81
N LEU A 43 -2.25 9.95 25.92
CA LEU A 43 -2.82 10.78 24.86
C LEU A 43 -4.23 11.31 25.21
N GLY A 44 -5.03 10.55 25.95
CA GLY A 44 -6.41 10.91 26.31
C GLY A 44 -7.41 10.81 25.16
N PHE A 45 -7.05 10.12 24.07
CA PHE A 45 -7.90 9.90 22.90
C PHE A 45 -7.65 8.52 22.28
N ALA A 46 -8.67 7.97 21.62
CA ALA A 46 -8.58 6.70 20.89
C ALA A 46 -8.24 6.92 19.41
N PRO A 47 -7.60 5.95 18.72
CA PRO A 47 -7.34 6.04 17.30
C PRO A 47 -8.65 6.07 16.51
N ALA A 48 -8.72 6.93 15.49
CA ALA A 48 -9.88 7.09 14.63
C ALA A 48 -10.00 5.95 13.60
N ILE A 49 -10.15 4.71 14.07
CA ILE A 49 -10.17 3.50 13.21
C ILE A 49 -11.28 3.53 12.15
N ALA A 50 -12.36 4.28 12.38
CA ALA A 50 -13.42 4.51 11.40
C ALA A 50 -12.96 5.28 10.15
N HIS A 51 -11.79 5.93 10.21
CA HIS A 51 -11.17 6.64 9.09
C HIS A 51 -9.99 5.86 8.48
N CYS A 52 -9.89 4.56 8.80
CA CYS A 52 -8.93 3.63 8.24
C CYS A 52 -9.67 2.66 7.30
N TYR A 53 -9.41 2.77 6.01
CA TYR A 53 -10.12 2.03 4.97
C TYR A 53 -9.30 0.83 4.51
N HIS A 54 -9.87 -0.37 4.54
CA HIS A 54 -9.24 -1.57 4.00
C HIS A 54 -9.14 -1.46 2.48
N PHE A 55 -7.94 -1.33 1.95
CA PHE A 55 -7.69 -0.96 0.56
C PHE A 55 -7.33 -2.16 -0.32
N ALA A 56 -6.44 -3.02 0.15
CA ALA A 56 -6.00 -4.17 -0.62
C ALA A 56 -5.55 -5.31 0.29
N ASN A 57 -5.57 -6.53 -0.24
CA ASN A 57 -4.96 -7.69 0.40
C ASN A 57 -4.02 -8.35 -0.62
N TRP A 58 -2.77 -8.61 -0.22
CA TRP A 58 -1.77 -9.27 -1.06
C TRP A 58 -1.17 -10.47 -0.35
N ILE A 59 -1.19 -11.61 -1.02
CA ILE A 59 -0.55 -12.83 -0.55
C ILE A 59 0.76 -13.01 -1.30
N THR A 60 1.87 -13.17 -0.59
CA THR A 60 3.18 -13.39 -1.21
C THR A 60 3.16 -14.66 -2.08
N PRO A 61 3.69 -14.61 -3.32
CA PRO A 61 3.70 -15.75 -4.24
C PRO A 61 4.39 -16.99 -3.67
N ALA A 62 3.97 -18.17 -4.13
CA ALA A 62 4.46 -19.47 -3.63
C ALA A 62 5.99 -19.69 -3.73
N PRO A 63 6.71 -19.18 -4.75
CA PRO A 63 8.17 -19.38 -4.85
C PRO A 63 9.00 -18.71 -3.74
N TYR A 64 8.44 -17.76 -2.99
CA TYR A 64 9.16 -17.11 -1.89
C TYR A 64 9.24 -18.03 -0.66
N GLN A 65 10.43 -18.10 -0.05
CA GLN A 65 10.64 -18.87 1.19
C GLN A 65 9.81 -18.34 2.37
N ARG A 66 9.69 -17.00 2.48
CA ARG A 66 8.86 -16.34 3.47
C ARG A 66 7.65 -15.73 2.78
N ARG A 67 6.46 -16.04 3.29
CA ARG A 67 5.20 -15.61 2.71
C ARG A 67 4.34 -14.91 3.75
N TYR A 68 3.66 -13.86 3.32
CA TYR A 68 2.78 -13.04 4.14
C TYR A 68 1.41 -12.93 3.49
N ASN A 69 0.39 -12.76 4.33
CA ASN A 69 -0.96 -12.35 3.94
C ASN A 69 -1.12 -10.89 4.43
N THR A 70 -0.80 -9.95 3.54
CA THR A 70 -0.60 -8.54 3.90
C THR A 70 -1.82 -7.72 3.53
N HIS A 71 -2.48 -7.17 4.54
CA HIS A 71 -3.58 -6.23 4.39
C HIS A 71 -3.07 -4.79 4.39
N PHE A 72 -3.44 -4.04 3.36
CA PHE A 72 -3.11 -2.63 3.19
C PHE A 72 -4.33 -1.78 3.55
N PHE A 73 -4.08 -0.71 4.29
CA PHE A 73 -5.10 0.25 4.70
C PHE A 73 -4.70 1.66 4.30
N ILE A 74 -5.69 2.50 4.02
CA ILE A 74 -5.52 3.94 3.79
C ILE A 74 -6.12 4.69 4.97
N ALA A 75 -5.33 5.54 5.61
CA ALA A 75 -5.78 6.46 6.65
C ALA A 75 -5.69 7.90 6.13
N ILE A 76 -6.74 8.69 6.37
CA ILE A 76 -6.83 10.07 5.87
C ILE A 76 -6.76 11.04 7.05
N THR A 77 -5.83 11.98 6.95
CA THR A 77 -5.73 13.12 7.88
C THR A 77 -6.15 14.41 7.18
N LYS A 78 -6.76 15.32 7.95
CA LYS A 78 -7.07 16.69 7.52
C LYS A 78 -6.01 17.70 7.94
N ASP A 79 -4.96 17.24 8.63
CA ASP A 79 -3.89 18.10 9.11
C ASP A 79 -2.80 18.25 8.04
N PRO A 80 -2.64 19.43 7.42
CA PRO A 80 -1.61 19.66 6.42
C PRO A 80 -0.20 19.83 7.03
N HIS A 81 -0.10 19.94 8.36
CA HIS A 81 1.15 20.21 9.07
C HIS A 81 1.81 18.97 9.65
N ILE A 82 1.20 17.78 9.50
CA ILE A 82 1.83 16.53 9.94
C ILE A 82 3.17 16.36 9.21
N ARG A 83 4.17 15.90 9.97
CA ARG A 83 5.48 15.52 9.47
C ARG A 83 5.76 14.09 9.90
N PRO A 84 6.24 13.23 8.99
CA PRO A 84 6.66 11.90 9.38
C PRO A 84 7.92 12.03 10.25
N LEU A 85 7.96 11.24 11.31
CA LEU A 85 9.09 11.21 12.25
C LEU A 85 9.67 9.80 12.25
N PRO A 86 10.67 9.51 11.38
CA PRO A 86 11.36 8.21 11.39
C PRO A 86 11.97 7.91 12.77
N ASP A 87 12.21 6.64 13.07
CA ASP A 87 12.92 6.22 14.28
C ASP A 87 14.44 6.16 14.11
N GLU A 88 14.93 6.34 12.88
CA GLU A 88 16.34 6.32 12.46
C GLU A 88 17.06 4.98 12.71
N SER A 89 16.37 3.97 13.26
CA SER A 89 16.92 2.62 13.48
C SER A 89 16.57 1.68 12.34
N GLU A 90 15.28 1.51 12.05
CA GLU A 90 14.79 0.70 10.94
C GLU A 90 14.43 1.58 9.74
N ILE A 91 13.82 2.74 10.02
CA ILE A 91 13.38 3.69 9.00
C ILE A 91 14.35 4.86 9.00
N SER A 92 15.19 4.96 7.97
CA SER A 92 16.20 6.03 7.84
C SER A 92 15.62 7.35 7.32
N SER A 93 14.52 7.32 6.59
CA SER A 93 13.86 8.51 6.07
C SER A 93 12.38 8.26 5.82
N ALA A 94 11.59 9.33 5.92
CA ALA A 94 10.17 9.30 5.60
C ALA A 94 9.75 10.67 5.09
N PHE A 95 8.87 10.71 4.11
CA PHE A 95 8.39 11.92 3.48
C PHE A 95 6.95 11.77 3.00
N PHE A 96 6.29 12.89 2.73
CA PHE A 96 5.03 12.92 2.00
C PHE A 96 5.31 13.32 0.56
N ALA A 97 4.65 12.63 -0.37
CA ALA A 97 4.69 12.92 -1.80
C ALA A 97 3.36 12.48 -2.42
N THR A 98 3.00 13.07 -3.56
CA THR A 98 1.88 12.61 -4.38
C THR A 98 2.21 11.26 -5.01
N PRO A 99 1.19 10.48 -5.43
CA PRO A 99 1.41 9.22 -6.15
C PRO A 99 2.30 9.40 -7.39
N ASP A 100 2.10 10.47 -8.15
CA ASP A 100 2.89 10.75 -9.36
C ASP A 100 4.35 11.07 -9.02
N GLU A 101 4.61 11.90 -8.00
CA GLU A 101 5.97 12.17 -7.53
C GLU A 101 6.70 10.88 -7.09
N ILE A 102 6.01 9.97 -6.40
CA ILE A 102 6.56 8.67 -5.99
C ILE A 102 6.90 7.83 -7.22
N LEU A 103 6.01 7.79 -8.21
CA LEU A 103 6.24 7.02 -9.45
C LEU A 103 7.38 7.61 -10.29
N THR A 104 7.49 8.93 -10.37
CA THR A 104 8.63 9.62 -11.02
C THR A 104 9.93 9.30 -10.30
N GLN A 105 9.98 9.39 -8.98
CA GLN A 105 11.16 9.02 -8.19
C GLN A 105 11.57 7.55 -8.39
N PHE A 106 10.60 6.65 -8.51
CA PHE A 106 10.85 5.26 -8.84
C PHE A 106 11.47 5.10 -10.24
N GLN A 107 10.93 5.79 -11.25
CA GLN A 107 11.46 5.78 -12.62
C GLN A 107 12.88 6.37 -12.70
N GLU A 108 13.16 7.42 -11.93
CA GLU A 108 14.48 8.05 -11.79
C GLU A 108 15.44 7.24 -10.90
N LYS A 109 14.99 6.12 -10.32
CA LYS A 109 15.75 5.24 -9.43
C LYS A 109 16.23 5.93 -8.15
N THR A 110 15.56 7.01 -7.73
CA THR A 110 15.85 7.71 -6.47
C THR A 110 15.19 7.01 -5.28
N ILE A 111 14.10 6.27 -5.52
CA ILE A 111 13.51 5.34 -4.56
C ILE A 111 13.30 3.96 -5.18
N LYS A 112 13.09 2.95 -4.34
CA LYS A 112 12.73 1.60 -4.75
C LYS A 112 11.32 1.26 -4.28
N LEU A 113 10.50 0.74 -5.19
CA LEU A 113 9.18 0.21 -4.89
C LEU A 113 9.17 -1.30 -5.17
N PHE A 114 8.74 -2.08 -4.19
CA PHE A 114 8.45 -3.49 -4.41
C PHE A 114 7.14 -3.67 -5.20
N PRO A 115 6.92 -4.81 -5.86
CA PRO A 115 5.78 -4.97 -6.77
C PRO A 115 4.40 -4.63 -6.16
N PRO A 116 4.06 -5.06 -4.93
CA PRO A 116 2.81 -4.64 -4.29
C PRO A 116 2.76 -3.12 -4.08
N GLN A 117 3.86 -2.49 -3.66
CA GLN A 117 3.91 -1.04 -3.44
C GLN A 117 3.72 -0.27 -4.75
N PHE A 118 4.43 -0.64 -5.81
CA PHE A 118 4.30 -0.03 -7.13
C PHE A 118 2.87 -0.13 -7.65
N TYR A 119 2.27 -1.33 -7.57
CA TYR A 119 0.89 -1.55 -7.98
C TYR A 119 -0.08 -0.67 -7.20
N LEU A 120 0.02 -0.64 -5.86
CA LEU A 120 -0.88 0.13 -5.03
C LEU A 120 -0.75 1.65 -5.26
N ILE A 121 0.47 2.16 -5.47
CA ILE A 121 0.67 3.57 -5.82
C ILE A 121 0.08 3.88 -7.21
N LYS A 122 0.24 2.99 -8.19
CA LYS A 122 -0.41 3.11 -9.51
C LYS A 122 -1.94 3.07 -9.44
N GLU A 123 -2.52 2.26 -8.56
CA GLU A 123 -3.98 2.26 -8.34
C GLU A 123 -4.44 3.58 -7.73
N ILE A 124 -3.71 4.09 -6.73
CA ILE A 124 -4.04 5.37 -6.09
C ILE A 124 -3.90 6.54 -7.08
N SER A 125 -2.91 6.51 -7.97
CA SER A 125 -2.68 7.57 -8.96
C SER A 125 -3.80 7.71 -10.00
N LYS A 126 -4.71 6.72 -10.10
CA LYS A 126 -5.89 6.79 -10.99
C LYS A 126 -6.95 7.78 -10.50
N TYR A 127 -6.88 8.24 -9.24
CA TYR A 127 -7.87 9.13 -8.63
C TYR A 127 -7.34 10.56 -8.51
N TYR A 128 -8.12 11.52 -9.01
CA TYR A 128 -7.77 12.94 -8.91
C TYR A 128 -7.88 13.49 -7.48
N ASN A 129 -8.80 12.95 -6.69
CA ASN A 129 -9.02 13.40 -5.31
C ASN A 129 -9.30 12.23 -4.36
N ILE A 130 -9.09 12.50 -3.07
CA ILE A 130 -9.25 11.52 -2.00
C ILE A 130 -10.71 11.06 -1.83
N HIS A 131 -11.70 11.92 -2.16
CA HIS A 131 -13.11 11.57 -2.00
C HIS A 131 -13.52 10.44 -2.94
N ASP A 132 -13.10 10.50 -4.21
CA ASP A 132 -13.39 9.47 -5.20
C ASP A 132 -12.68 8.15 -4.86
N LEU A 133 -11.43 8.22 -4.39
CA LEU A 133 -10.70 7.06 -3.88
C LEU A 133 -11.44 6.39 -2.71
N VAL A 134 -11.86 7.17 -1.70
CA VAL A 134 -12.60 6.64 -0.53
C VAL A 134 -13.92 6.03 -0.97
N LYS A 135 -14.67 6.71 -1.84
CA LYS A 135 -15.94 6.22 -2.36
C LYS A 135 -15.74 4.86 -3.04
N GLN A 136 -14.73 4.74 -3.90
CA GLN A 136 -14.41 3.48 -4.55
C GLN A 136 -14.11 2.38 -3.53
N ILE A 137 -13.26 2.66 -2.54
CA ILE A 137 -12.86 1.68 -1.52
C ILE A 137 -14.09 1.18 -0.74
N GLN A 138 -14.99 2.10 -0.36
CA GLN A 138 -16.19 1.76 0.40
C GLN A 138 -17.21 0.94 -0.40
N THR A 139 -17.24 1.08 -1.73
CA THR A 139 -18.15 0.32 -2.60
C THR A 139 -17.55 -0.98 -3.14
N SER A 140 -16.25 -1.18 -2.95
CA SER A 140 -15.54 -2.37 -3.48
C SER A 140 -15.37 -3.42 -2.39
N GLN A 141 -15.40 -4.69 -2.78
CA GLN A 141 -14.93 -5.77 -1.92
C GLN A 141 -13.43 -6.00 -2.15
N VAL A 142 -12.67 -6.13 -1.06
CA VAL A 142 -11.23 -6.40 -1.16
C VAL A 142 -11.02 -7.90 -1.27
N GLU A 143 -10.73 -8.35 -2.48
CA GLU A 143 -10.31 -9.72 -2.75
C GLU A 143 -8.80 -9.87 -2.60
N PRO A 144 -8.30 -11.02 -2.09
CA PRO A 144 -6.86 -11.28 -2.03
C PRO A 144 -6.25 -11.32 -3.44
N VAL A 145 -5.24 -10.48 -3.65
CA VAL A 145 -4.35 -10.57 -4.81
C VAL A 145 -3.35 -11.68 -4.53
N THR A 146 -3.35 -12.73 -5.37
CA THR A 146 -2.47 -13.90 -5.26
C THR A 146 -1.53 -13.98 -6.47
N PRO A 147 -0.47 -13.18 -6.58
CA PRO A 147 0.31 -13.13 -7.80
C PRO A 147 1.06 -14.44 -8.08
N GLU A 148 1.25 -14.74 -9.35
CA GLU A 148 2.05 -15.87 -9.84
C GLU A 148 3.26 -15.35 -10.61
N ILE A 149 4.42 -15.99 -10.44
CA ILE A 149 5.68 -15.51 -11.01
C ILE A 149 6.22 -16.52 -12.00
N GLU A 150 6.51 -16.05 -13.21
CA GLU A 150 7.20 -16.81 -14.26
C GLU A 150 8.47 -16.05 -14.67
N LYS A 151 9.59 -16.78 -14.78
CA LYS A 151 10.82 -16.23 -15.36
C LYS A 151 10.77 -16.43 -16.88
N ILE A 152 10.93 -15.34 -17.63
CA ILE A 152 11.00 -15.36 -19.09
C ILE A 152 12.32 -14.70 -19.48
N GLU A 153 13.26 -15.50 -19.98
CA GLU A 153 14.62 -15.07 -20.30
C GLU A 153 15.32 -14.38 -19.10
N SER A 154 15.64 -13.08 -19.22
CA SER A 154 16.26 -12.25 -18.17
C SER A 154 15.24 -11.46 -17.33
N LYS A 155 13.96 -11.52 -17.68
CA LYS A 155 12.87 -10.79 -17.01
C LYS A 155 12.01 -11.73 -16.16
N TYR A 156 11.25 -11.13 -15.27
CA TYR A 156 10.23 -11.82 -14.49
C TYR A 156 8.87 -11.22 -14.79
N THR A 157 7.90 -12.08 -15.06
CA THR A 157 6.50 -11.67 -15.20
C THR A 157 5.74 -12.08 -13.96
N ILE A 158 5.00 -11.14 -13.39
CA ILE A 158 4.08 -11.35 -12.28
C ILE A 158 2.66 -11.29 -12.85
N TYR A 159 2.00 -12.43 -12.95
CA TYR A 159 0.60 -12.53 -13.35
C TYR A 159 -0.28 -12.19 -12.17
N LEU A 160 -1.24 -11.29 -12.36
CA LEU A 160 -2.23 -10.93 -11.37
C LEU A 160 -3.56 -11.66 -11.65
N PRO A 161 -4.43 -11.84 -10.65
CA PRO A 161 -5.77 -12.39 -10.88
C PRO A 161 -6.51 -11.65 -12.00
N GLY A 162 -7.09 -12.39 -12.93
CA GLY A 162 -7.75 -11.85 -14.13
C GLY A 162 -6.85 -11.78 -15.37
N ASP A 163 -5.54 -12.01 -15.24
CA ASP A 163 -4.68 -12.26 -16.38
C ASP A 163 -4.96 -13.64 -17.01
N PHE A 164 -4.92 -13.75 -18.34
CA PHE A 164 -5.20 -15.02 -19.03
C PHE A 164 -4.23 -16.15 -18.63
N LYS A 165 -2.99 -15.84 -18.24
CA LYS A 165 -2.00 -16.83 -17.78
C LYS A 165 -2.09 -17.15 -16.28
N HIS A 166 -2.85 -16.38 -15.50
CA HIS A 166 -3.00 -16.63 -14.07
C HIS A 166 -3.92 -17.84 -13.83
N SER A 167 -3.63 -18.69 -12.85
CA SER A 167 -4.41 -19.91 -12.57
C SER A 167 -5.90 -19.68 -12.27
N SER A 168 -6.27 -18.47 -11.84
CA SER A 168 -7.67 -18.08 -11.64
C SER A 168 -8.44 -17.80 -12.94
N SER A 169 -7.80 -17.88 -14.11
CA SER A 169 -8.46 -17.65 -15.39
C SER A 169 -9.26 -18.91 -15.78
N ASN A 170 -10.58 -18.76 -15.94
CA ASN A 170 -11.46 -19.89 -16.29
C ASN A 170 -11.42 -20.24 -17.80
N GLY A 171 -10.28 -20.05 -18.48
CA GLY A 171 -10.16 -20.31 -19.92
C GLY A 171 -11.06 -19.43 -20.80
N ASN A 172 -11.43 -18.23 -20.33
CA ASN A 172 -12.28 -17.30 -21.09
C ASN A 172 -11.63 -16.91 -22.43
N GLU A 173 -12.42 -16.89 -23.50
CA GLU A 173 -12.00 -16.42 -24.84
C GLU A 173 -11.55 -14.95 -24.86
N ASN A 174 -11.91 -14.18 -23.83
CA ASN A 174 -11.46 -12.81 -23.61
C ASN A 174 -10.07 -12.76 -22.98
N ILE A 175 -9.05 -12.67 -23.83
CA ILE A 175 -7.65 -12.51 -23.43
C ILE A 175 -7.48 -11.15 -22.76
N THR A 176 -7.36 -11.16 -21.44
CA THR A 176 -7.03 -9.99 -20.62
C THR A 176 -5.59 -10.10 -20.17
N LEU A 177 -4.82 -9.03 -20.36
CA LEU A 177 -3.50 -8.86 -19.78
C LEU A 177 -3.66 -8.08 -18.48
N ARG A 178 -3.18 -8.64 -17.38
CA ARG A 178 -3.11 -7.97 -16.08
C ARG A 178 -1.87 -8.45 -15.34
N ARG A 179 -0.73 -7.88 -15.68
CA ARG A 179 0.58 -8.39 -15.25
C ARG A 179 1.58 -7.28 -15.02
N MET A 180 2.59 -7.56 -14.21
CA MET A 180 3.77 -6.72 -14.11
C MET A 180 4.97 -7.42 -14.75
N ILE A 181 5.78 -6.68 -15.49
CA ILE A 181 7.06 -7.15 -16.05
C ILE A 181 8.20 -6.46 -15.31
N LEU A 182 9.13 -7.25 -14.82
CA LEU A 182 10.27 -6.81 -14.02
C LEU A 182 11.56 -7.02 -14.81
N ASP A 183 12.34 -5.94 -14.91
CA ASP A 183 13.69 -5.96 -15.47
C ASP A 183 14.70 -6.37 -14.39
N GLY A 184 14.78 -7.68 -14.13
CA GLY A 184 15.61 -8.32 -13.11
C GLY A 184 14.80 -9.14 -12.11
N SER A 185 15.47 -9.75 -11.13
CA SER A 185 14.84 -10.73 -10.22
C SER A 185 14.19 -10.06 -9.00
N PRO A 186 12.92 -10.39 -8.70
CA PRO A 186 12.26 -9.96 -7.47
C PRO A 186 12.59 -10.85 -6.26
N MET A 187 13.37 -11.92 -6.44
CA MET A 187 13.74 -12.86 -5.37
C MET A 187 14.98 -12.41 -4.61
N ASP A 188 15.93 -11.81 -5.31
CA ASP A 188 17.17 -11.24 -4.76
C ASP A 188 17.16 -9.70 -4.77
N ASN A 189 16.02 -9.12 -5.13
CA ASN A 189 15.81 -7.68 -5.26
C ASN A 189 16.74 -7.00 -6.29
N SER A 190 17.22 -7.70 -7.31
CA SER A 190 18.04 -7.12 -8.38
C SER A 190 17.24 -6.38 -9.47
N PHE A 191 15.91 -6.46 -9.46
CA PHE A 191 15.08 -5.74 -10.43
C PHE A 191 15.28 -4.22 -10.37
N THR A 192 15.23 -3.58 -11.54
CA THR A 192 15.49 -2.14 -11.72
C THR A 192 14.30 -1.34 -12.20
N ASN A 193 13.27 -2.02 -12.72
CA ASN A 193 12.08 -1.41 -13.28
C ASN A 193 10.89 -2.37 -13.14
N ILE A 194 9.68 -1.80 -13.11
CA ILE A 194 8.41 -2.52 -13.12
C ILE A 194 7.50 -1.84 -14.16
N GLU A 195 7.07 -2.61 -15.15
CA GLU A 195 6.03 -2.21 -16.10
C GLU A 195 4.72 -2.89 -15.73
N LEU A 196 3.62 -2.13 -15.59
CA LEU A 196 2.28 -2.67 -15.37
C LEU A 196 1.50 -2.64 -16.68
N ILE A 197 0.99 -3.80 -17.09
CA ILE A 197 0.17 -3.98 -18.30
C ILE A 197 -1.24 -4.40 -17.87
N GLU A 198 -2.24 -3.57 -18.21
CA GLU A 198 -3.66 -3.83 -17.98
C GLU A 198 -4.44 -3.56 -19.27
N GLU A 199 -4.64 -4.60 -20.10
CA GLU A 199 -5.26 -4.49 -21.42
C GLU A 199 -6.28 -5.59 -21.68
N ASN A 200 -7.33 -5.28 -22.45
CA ASN A 200 -8.25 -6.28 -23.00
C ASN A 200 -7.98 -6.43 -24.49
N MET A 201 -7.42 -7.56 -24.90
CA MET A 201 -6.95 -7.80 -26.27
C MET A 201 -8.11 -7.99 -27.27
N ASN A 202 -9.33 -8.19 -26.78
CA ASN A 202 -10.52 -8.36 -27.63
C ASN A 202 -11.30 -7.06 -27.86
N LYS A 203 -10.85 -5.92 -27.31
CA LYS A 203 -11.38 -4.60 -27.67
C LYS A 203 -10.54 -3.99 -28.80
N PRO A 204 -11.15 -3.44 -29.87
CA PRO A 204 -10.39 -2.73 -30.90
C PRO A 204 -9.63 -1.57 -30.26
N LYS A 205 -8.36 -1.40 -30.65
CA LYS A 205 -7.57 -0.23 -30.27
C LYS A 205 -8.24 1.01 -30.88
N LEU A 206 -8.67 1.93 -30.04
CA LEU A 206 -9.20 3.25 -30.42
C LEU A 206 -8.11 4.10 -31.05
#